data_AF-A0A1M2V2K9-F1
#
_entry.id   AF-A0A1M2V2K9-F1
#
_cell.length_a   1.000
_cell.length_b   1.000
_cell.length_c   1.000
_cell.angle_alpha   90.00
_cell.angle_beta   90.00
_cell.angle_gamma   90.00
#
_symmetry.space_group_name_H-M   'P 1'
#
loop_
_entity.id
_entity.type
_entity.pdbx_description
1 polymer ?
#
loop_
_entity_poly.entity_id
_entity_poly.type
_entity_poly.pdbx_seq_one_letter_code
_entity_poly.pdbx_strand_id
1 'polypeptide(L)'
;MALVHCLPPELLVDIVLILHDDIPEKKENGFSATWIRATWVCRRWREAAVQNRRLWTKLSTRRYVLYPEAIHAFLGRAPDTARVQVSVDAVARLGEDESRSGRI
;
A
#
# COMPACT_ATOMS: atom_id res chain seq x y z
N MET A 1 12.81 -24.37 -10.07
CA MET A 1 12.84 -23.92 -8.67
C MET A 1 13.05 -22.42 -8.67
N ALA A 2 12.16 -21.64 -8.04
CA ALA A 2 12.19 -20.18 -8.16
C ALA A 2 13.38 -19.59 -7.36
N LEU A 3 14.25 -18.86 -8.06
CA LEU A 3 15.45 -18.20 -7.52
C LEU A 3 15.15 -17.08 -6.50
N VAL A 4 13.88 -16.75 -6.31
CA VAL A 4 13.40 -15.73 -5.36
C VAL A 4 13.83 -16.04 -3.92
N HIS A 5 13.99 -17.31 -3.56
CA HIS A 5 14.47 -17.70 -2.22
C HIS A 5 15.97 -17.48 -2.01
N CYS A 6 16.74 -17.25 -3.08
CA CYS A 6 18.19 -17.03 -3.04
C CYS A 6 18.57 -15.55 -3.09
N LEU A 7 17.61 -14.64 -3.31
CA LEU A 7 17.86 -13.19 -3.29
C LEU A 7 18.45 -12.77 -1.93
N PRO A 8 19.54 -12.00 -1.87
CA PRO A 8 20.01 -11.37 -0.64
C PRO A 8 18.92 -10.51 0.03
N PRO A 9 18.89 -10.40 1.38
CA PRO A 9 17.88 -9.62 2.08
C PRO A 9 17.80 -8.16 1.62
N GLU A 10 18.92 -7.59 1.21
CA GLU A 10 19.04 -6.20 0.75
C GLU A 10 18.25 -6.01 -0.55
N LEU A 11 18.36 -6.95 -1.50
CA LEU A 11 17.60 -6.88 -2.74
C LEU A 11 16.11 -7.11 -2.51
N LEU A 12 15.73 -7.93 -1.52
CA LEU A 12 14.32 -8.08 -1.14
C LEU A 12 13.75 -6.76 -0.64
N VAL A 13 14.50 -6.06 0.21
CA VAL A 13 14.13 -4.74 0.70
C VAL A 13 13.97 -3.75 -0.45
N ASP A 14 14.92 -3.70 -1.39
CA ASP A 14 14.87 -2.76 -2.51
C ASP A 14 13.65 -2.99 -3.39
N ILE A 15 13.31 -4.25 -3.67
CA ILE A 15 12.09 -4.60 -4.42
C ILE A 15 10.85 -4.09 -3.68
N VAL A 16 10.75 -4.31 -2.38
CA VAL A 16 9.59 -3.88 -1.60
C VAL A 16 9.52 -2.35 -1.50
N LEU A 17 10.66 -1.65 -1.46
CA LEU A 17 10.71 -0.18 -1.51
C LEU A 17 10.24 0.36 -2.86
N ILE A 18 10.63 -0.27 -3.97
CA ILE A 18 10.12 0.08 -5.30
C ILE A 18 8.60 -0.07 -5.34
N LEU A 19 8.06 -1.18 -4.81
CA LEU A 19 6.62 -1.42 -4.73
C LEU A 19 5.88 -0.44 -3.79
N HIS A 20 6.58 0.11 -2.80
CA HIS A 20 6.04 1.09 -1.86
C HIS A 20 5.95 2.49 -2.48
N ASP A 21 6.93 2.85 -3.30
CA ASP A 21 6.95 4.14 -3.97
C ASP A 21 6.05 4.17 -5.20
N ASP A 22 5.77 3.01 -5.78
CA ASP A 22 4.81 2.84 -6.87
C ASP A 22 3.41 3.33 -6.46
N ILE A 23 2.80 4.14 -7.33
CA ILE A 23 1.49 4.73 -7.05
C ILE A 23 0.44 3.72 -7.50
N PRO A 24 -0.38 3.15 -6.60
CA PRO A 24 -1.38 2.18 -7.01
C PRO A 24 -2.33 2.79 -8.05
N GLU A 25 -2.25 2.28 -9.28
CA GLU A 25 -3.16 2.65 -10.36
C GLU A 25 -4.63 2.29 -10.04
N LYS A 26 -4.86 1.36 -9.10
CA LYS A 26 -6.19 0.82 -8.82
C LYS A 26 -6.93 1.55 -7.69
N LYS A 27 -8.17 1.90 -8.02
CA LYS A 27 -9.21 2.54 -7.19
C LYS A 27 -9.81 1.58 -6.14
N GLU A 28 -9.00 0.91 -5.33
CA GLU A 28 -9.54 0.17 -4.18
C GLU A 28 -9.92 1.17 -3.08
N ASN A 29 -11.13 1.04 -2.52
CA ASN A 29 -11.58 1.84 -1.38
C ASN A 29 -10.83 1.39 -0.12
N GLY A 30 -10.41 2.33 0.74
CA GLY A 30 -9.82 2.01 2.05
C GLY A 30 -8.31 2.22 2.14
N PHE A 31 -7.65 1.30 2.85
CA PHE A 31 -6.21 1.31 3.15
C PHE A 31 -5.45 0.66 1.98
N SER A 32 -4.59 1.42 1.30
CA SER A 32 -3.80 0.91 0.16
C SER A 32 -2.31 0.94 0.48
N ALA A 33 -1.72 -0.25 0.52
CA ALA A 33 -0.29 -0.48 0.63
C ALA A 33 0.08 -1.70 -0.22
N THR A 34 0.28 -1.47 -1.52
CA THR A 34 0.60 -2.50 -2.54
C THR A 34 1.75 -3.40 -2.12
N TRP A 35 2.78 -2.82 -1.52
CA TRP A 35 3.95 -3.53 -1.00
C TRP A 35 3.61 -4.58 0.08
N ILE A 36 2.47 -4.48 0.79
CA ILE A 36 2.07 -5.49 1.79
C ILE A 36 1.83 -6.84 1.13
N ARG A 37 1.34 -6.88 -0.11
CA ARG A 37 1.13 -8.16 -0.84
C ARG A 37 2.47 -8.90 -1.05
N ALA A 38 3.59 -8.18 -1.16
CA ALA A 38 4.92 -8.79 -1.25
C ALA A 38 5.31 -9.56 0.03
N THR A 39 4.76 -9.18 1.18
CA THR A 39 4.99 -9.88 2.46
C THR A 39 4.30 -11.25 2.55
N TRP A 40 3.42 -11.56 1.58
CA TRP A 40 2.70 -12.84 1.52
C TRP A 40 3.45 -13.91 0.71
N VAL A 41 4.52 -13.55 -0.02
CA VAL A 41 5.32 -14.48 -0.84
C VAL A 41 5.95 -15.59 0.02
N CYS A 42 6.72 -15.21 1.05
CA CYS A 42 7.23 -16.15 2.04
C CYS A 42 7.65 -15.42 3.33
N ARG A 43 7.99 -16.19 4.38
CA ARG A 43 8.42 -15.63 5.68
C ARG A 43 9.60 -14.66 5.57
N ARG A 44 10.58 -14.97 4.71
CA ARG A 44 11.77 -14.14 4.51
C ARG A 44 11.44 -12.75 3.93
N TRP A 45 10.52 -12.69 2.98
CA TRP A 45 10.04 -11.42 2.41
C TRP A 45 9.30 -10.59 3.46
N ARG A 46 8.50 -11.24 4.31
CA ARG A 46 7.83 -10.60 5.42
C ARG A 46 8.80 -10.01 6.42
N GLU A 47 9.81 -10.77 6.83
CA GLU A 47 10.83 -10.31 7.79
C GLU A 47 11.61 -9.11 7.24
N ALA A 48 12.08 -9.18 5.99
CA ALA A 48 12.78 -8.08 5.33
C ALA A 48 11.94 -6.80 5.25
N ALA A 49 10.66 -6.91 4.86
CA ALA A 49 9.76 -5.78 4.78
C ALA A 49 9.43 -5.19 6.16
N VAL A 50 9.07 -6.03 7.14
CA VAL A 50 8.66 -5.55 8.47
C VAL A 50 9.79 -4.84 9.20
N GLN A 51 11.03 -5.31 9.04
CA GLN A 51 12.21 -4.70 9.65
C GLN A 51 12.61 -3.36 9.00
N ASN A 52 12.19 -3.10 7.76
CA ASN A 52 12.54 -1.86 7.09
C ASN A 52 11.60 -0.72 7.50
N ARG A 53 12.13 0.21 8.30
CA ARG A 53 11.40 1.37 8.83
C ARG A 53 10.87 2.33 7.75
N ARG A 54 11.49 2.40 6.57
CA ARG A 54 11.07 3.30 5.49
C ARG A 54 9.72 2.91 4.89
N LEU A 55 9.33 1.64 4.97
CA LEU A 55 8.04 1.16 4.45
C LEU A 55 6.85 1.63 5.30
N TRP A 56 7.12 2.09 6.52
CA TRP A 56 6.13 2.54 7.48
C TRP A 56 5.97 4.07 7.49
N THR A 57 6.52 4.79 6.50
CA THR A 57 6.50 6.27 6.47
C THR A 57 5.52 6.85 5.46
N LYS A 58 4.92 6.04 4.60
CA LYS A 58 3.93 6.50 3.61
C LYS A 58 2.68 5.66 3.69
N LEU A 59 1.55 6.33 3.86
CA LEU A 59 0.25 5.72 4.00
C LEU A 59 -0.71 6.40 3.01
N SER A 60 -1.36 5.61 2.16
CA SER A 60 -2.45 6.10 1.33
C SER A 60 -3.77 5.55 1.83
N THR A 61 -4.73 6.44 2.01
CA THR A 61 -6.11 6.08 2.38
C THR A 61 -7.08 6.73 1.41
N ARG A 62 -8.16 6.02 1.05
CA ARG A 62 -9.23 6.55 0.21
C ARG A 62 -10.57 6.50 0.90
N ARG A 63 -11.32 7.61 0.83
CA ARG A 63 -12.75 7.81 1.15
C ARG A 63 -13.22 7.42 2.56
N TYR A 64 -12.93 6.21 3.04
CA TYR A 64 -13.29 5.71 4.36
C TYR A 64 -12.15 4.86 4.93
N VAL A 65 -11.78 5.11 6.19
CA VAL A 65 -10.91 4.20 6.94
C VAL A 65 -11.75 3.00 7.35
N LEU A 66 -11.73 1.95 6.51
CA LEU A 66 -12.47 0.71 6.78
C LEU A 66 -11.86 -0.10 7.92
N TYR A 67 -10.58 0.12 8.23
CA TYR A 67 -9.79 -0.67 9.18
C TYR A 67 -8.90 0.25 10.03
N PRO A 68 -9.44 0.97 11.03
CA PRO A 68 -8.67 1.87 11.88
C PRO A 68 -7.55 1.15 12.65
N GLU A 69 -7.77 -0.10 13.06
CA GLU A 69 -6.77 -0.94 13.71
C GLU A 69 -5.55 -1.20 12.83
N ALA A 70 -5.73 -1.33 11.51
CA ALA A 70 -4.62 -1.48 10.57
C ALA A 70 -3.78 -0.21 10.50
N ILE A 71 -4.41 0.96 10.59
CA ILE A 71 -3.70 2.25 10.68
C ILE A 71 -2.93 2.34 11.99
N HIS A 72 -3.55 1.99 13.12
CA HIS A 72 -2.85 1.99 14.41
C HIS A 72 -1.65 1.03 14.42
N ALA A 73 -1.81 -0.17 13.87
CA ALA A 73 -0.71 -1.12 13.73
C ALA A 73 0.40 -0.62 12.80
N PHE A 74 0.04 0.13 11.75
CA PHE A 74 1.01 0.78 10.85
C PHE A 74 1.77 1.89 11.58
N LEU A 75 1.06 2.80 12.25
CA LEU A 75 1.64 3.91 13.00
C LEU A 75 2.51 3.41 14.17
N GLY A 76 2.11 2.33 14.85
CA GLY A 76 2.92 1.72 15.91
C GLY A 76 4.23 1.09 15.43
N ARG A 77 4.42 0.93 14.11
CA ARG A 77 5.68 0.45 13.50
C ARG A 77 6.46 1.57 12.81
N ALA A 78 5.81 2.71 12.56
CA ALA A 78 6.49 3.87 12.04
C ALA A 78 7.53 4.34 13.07
N PRO A 79 8.76 4.70 12.66
CA PRO A 79 9.71 5.27 13.59
C PRO A 79 9.19 6.61 14.12
N ASP A 80 9.35 6.84 15.42
CA ASP A 80 8.93 8.07 16.13
C ASP A 80 9.46 9.36 15.48
N THR A 81 10.59 9.26 14.77
CA THR A 81 11.26 10.38 14.10
C THR A 81 10.83 10.59 12.65
N ALA A 82 10.09 9.67 12.03
CA ALA A 82 9.66 9.84 10.65
C ALA A 82 8.34 10.59 10.54
N ARG A 83 8.30 11.50 9.55
CA ARG A 83 7.05 12.10 9.11
C ARG A 83 6.28 11.04 8.30
N VAL A 84 5.14 10.61 8.81
CA VAL A 84 4.22 9.75 8.06
C VAL A 84 3.48 10.61 7.04
N GLN A 85 3.75 10.39 5.76
CA GLN A 85 3.02 11.02 4.68
C GLN A 85 1.67 10.31 4.52
N VAL A 86 0.58 11.04 4.78
CA VAL A 86 -0.77 10.55 4.57
C VAL A 86 -1.35 11.23 3.32
N SER A 87 -1.62 10.44 2.27
CA SER A 87 -2.37 10.93 1.11
C SER A 87 -3.82 10.50 1.23
N VAL A 88 -4.73 11.47 1.12
CA VAL A 88 -6.18 11.21 1.05
C VAL A 88 -6.64 11.53 -0.36
N ASP A 89 -6.83 10.50 -1.18
CA ASP A 89 -7.37 10.71 -2.52
C ASP A 89 -8.88 10.89 -2.40
N ALA A 90 -9.34 12.14 -2.55
CA ALA A 90 -10.75 12.42 -2.78
C ALA A 90 -11.08 11.98 -4.21
N VAL A 91 -11.77 10.84 -4.36
CA VAL A 91 -12.31 10.44 -5.67
C VAL A 91 -13.39 11.45 -6.03
N ALA A 92 -13.06 12.40 -6.91
CA ALA A 92 -14.04 13.25 -7.55
C ALA A 92 -15.08 12.35 -8.23
N ARG A 93 -16.36 12.56 -7.89
CA ARG A 93 -17.48 11.96 -8.61
C ARG A 93 -17.46 12.54 -10.02
N LEU A 94 -16.73 11.93 -10.94
CA LEU A 94 -17.01 12.13 -12.36
C LEU A 94 -18.33 11.40 -12.61
N GLY A 95 -19.35 12.19 -12.91
CA GLY A 95 -20.69 11.71 -13.21
C GLY A 95 -20.63 10.84 -14.47
N GLU A 96 -20.99 9.58 -14.30
CA GLU A 96 -21.46 8.73 -15.39
C GLU A 96 -22.96 8.56 -15.17
N ASP A 97 -23.74 9.58 -15.53
CA ASP A 97 -25.20 9.51 -15.57
C ASP A 97 -25.75 10.31 -16.77
N GLU A 98 -25.04 10.25 -17.89
CA GLU A 98 -25.55 10.74 -19.17
C GLU A 98 -25.62 9.55 -20.14
N SER A 99 -26.83 9.30 -20.68
CA SER A 99 -27.17 8.30 -21.72
C SER A 99 -27.85 7.01 -21.25
N ARG A 100 -29.00 7.12 -20.58
CA ARG A 100 -30.04 6.07 -20.68
C ARG A 100 -31.46 6.55 -20.38
N SER A 101 -32.01 7.45 -21.21
CA SER A 101 -33.46 7.44 -21.51
C SER A 101 -33.78 8.42 -22.64
N GLY A 102 -34.17 7.91 -23.80
CA GLY A 102 -34.49 8.74 -24.96
C GLY A 102 -34.69 7.93 -26.24
N ARG A 103 -35.47 6.84 -26.16
CA ARG A 103 -36.14 6.18 -27.29
C ARG A 103 -37.01 5.06 -26.76
N ILE A 104 -38.32 5.30 -26.67
CA ILE A 104 -39.36 4.61 -27.45
C ILE A 104 -40.48 5.63 -27.65
#